data_AF-A0A2E1EKK2-F1
#
_entry.id   AF-A0A2E1EKK2-F1
#
_cell.length_a   1.000
_cell.length_b   1.000
_cell.length_c   1.000
_cell.angle_alpha   90.00
_cell.angle_beta   90.00
_cell.angle_gamma   90.00
#
_symmetry.space_group_name_H-M   'P 1'
#
loop_
_entity.id
_entity.type
_entity.pdbx_description
1 polymer ?
#
loop_
_entity_poly.entity_id
_entity_poly.type
_entity_poly.pdbx_seq_one_letter_code
_entity_poly.pdbx_strand_id
1 'polypeptide(L)'
;MMLDPLGWFAAIPELALTGAANAHFIRDIGTAYLASAAGLALAAWRPTGSVGALLVTTIFMAGHAVGHLVDIAEGCAAAPGGTPTDWLGVILPGTVTAGLCGWSFRFRRA
;
A
#
# COMPACT_ATOMS: atom_id res chain seq x y z
N MET A 1 -7.52 10.12 -5.45
CA MET A 1 -6.31 10.56 -4.72
C MET A 1 -5.58 11.70 -5.42
N MET A 2 -4.97 11.51 -6.61
CA MET A 2 -4.12 12.58 -7.20
C MET A 2 -4.90 13.76 -7.76
N LEU A 3 -5.89 13.49 -8.60
CA LEU A 3 -6.67 14.51 -9.32
C LEU A 3 -7.71 15.16 -8.40
N ASP A 4 -8.49 14.33 -7.72
CA ASP A 4 -9.46 14.74 -6.70
C ASP A 4 -9.19 13.98 -5.39
N PRO A 5 -8.38 14.53 -4.47
CA PRO A 5 -8.10 13.89 -3.18
C PRO A 5 -9.31 13.91 -2.25
N LEU A 6 -10.07 15.01 -2.22
CA LEU A 6 -11.18 15.18 -1.29
C LEU A 6 -12.41 14.36 -1.73
N GLY A 7 -12.71 14.33 -3.03
CA GLY A 7 -13.77 13.46 -3.54
C GLY A 7 -13.42 11.98 -3.39
N TRP A 8 -12.15 11.60 -3.57
CA TRP A 8 -11.71 10.24 -3.26
C TRP A 8 -11.89 9.90 -1.78
N PHE A 9 -11.53 10.81 -0.87
CA PHE A 9 -11.71 10.61 0.57
C PHE A 9 -13.20 10.44 0.92
N ALA A 10 -14.06 11.30 0.37
CA ALA A 10 -15.51 11.24 0.60
C ALA A 10 -16.18 9.99 0.01
N ALA A 11 -15.56 9.35 -0.99
CA ALA A 11 -16.08 8.14 -1.61
C ALA A 11 -15.83 6.86 -0.79
N ILE A 12 -15.00 6.94 0.26
CA ILE A 12 -14.69 5.82 1.17
C ILE A 12 -15.17 6.23 2.57
N PRO A 13 -16.42 5.89 2.95
CA PRO A 13 -17.04 6.36 4.19
C PRO A 13 -16.23 6.09 5.46
N GLU A 14 -15.47 4.99 5.47
CA GLU A 14 -14.64 4.56 6.58
C GLU A 14 -13.49 5.54 6.89
N LEU A 15 -13.01 6.29 5.89
CA LEU A 15 -11.93 7.25 6.09
C LEU A 15 -12.33 8.42 7.00
N ALA A 16 -13.64 8.73 7.12
CA ALA A 16 -14.11 9.75 8.04
C ALA A 16 -13.77 9.44 9.51
N LEU A 17 -13.53 8.16 9.83
CA LEU A 17 -13.17 7.71 11.18
C LEU A 17 -11.69 7.96 11.52
N THR A 18 -10.85 8.30 10.55
CA THR A 18 -9.42 8.65 10.78
C THR A 18 -9.17 10.14 11.00
N GLY A 19 -10.24 10.93 11.14
CA GLY A 19 -10.15 12.38 11.32
C GLY A 19 -10.36 13.17 10.03
N ALA A 20 -10.07 14.48 10.08
CA ALA A 20 -10.35 15.38 8.98
C ALA A 20 -9.46 15.12 7.76
N ALA A 21 -10.06 15.21 6.57
CA ALA A 21 -9.34 15.03 5.32
C ALA A 21 -8.24 16.09 5.14
N ASN A 22 -7.05 15.64 4.76
CA ASN A 22 -5.96 16.52 4.34
C ASN A 22 -5.62 16.23 2.87
N ALA A 23 -5.98 17.16 1.98
CA ALA A 23 -5.81 17.01 0.54
C ALA A 23 -4.34 16.86 0.10
N HIS A 24 -3.40 17.47 0.83
CA HIS A 24 -1.97 17.34 0.55
C HIS A 24 -1.49 15.93 0.92
N PHE A 25 -1.77 15.49 2.15
CA PHE A 25 -1.42 14.17 2.63
C PHE A 25 -1.97 13.04 1.74
N ILE A 26 -3.24 13.16 1.29
CA ILE A 26 -3.85 12.19 0.36
C ILE A 26 -3.07 12.12 -0.97
N ARG A 27 -2.55 13.23 -1.48
CA ARG A 27 -1.73 13.24 -2.70
C ARG A 27 -0.34 12.64 -2.46
N ASP A 28 0.24 12.85 -1.28
CA ASP A 28 1.54 12.24 -0.95
C ASP A 28 1.42 10.71 -0.91
N ILE A 29 0.38 10.17 -0.27
CA ILE A 29 0.08 8.73 -0.29
C ILE A 29 -0.21 8.27 -1.73
N GLY A 30 -1.01 9.02 -2.50
CA GLY A 30 -1.27 8.72 -3.90
C GLY A 30 0.02 8.65 -4.74
N THR A 31 0.99 9.52 -4.47
CA THR A 31 2.30 9.53 -5.14
C THR A 31 3.12 8.31 -4.74
N ALA A 32 3.08 7.90 -3.47
CA ALA A 32 3.74 6.69 -3.00
C ALA A 32 3.14 5.42 -3.64
N TYR A 33 1.82 5.36 -3.84
CA TYR A 33 1.16 4.30 -4.60
C TYR A 33 1.60 4.28 -6.07
N LEU A 34 1.70 5.45 -6.73
CA LEU A 34 2.20 5.53 -8.11
C LEU A 34 3.66 5.10 -8.23
N ALA A 35 4.51 5.49 -7.28
CA ALA A 35 5.90 5.05 -7.20
C ALA A 35 6.00 3.54 -7.00
N SER A 36 5.14 2.97 -6.14
CA SER A 36 5.05 1.53 -5.92
C SER A 36 4.59 0.79 -7.17
N ALA A 37 3.59 1.32 -7.89
CA ALA A 37 3.15 0.76 -9.17
C ALA A 37 4.29 0.75 -10.21
N ALA A 38 5.06 1.84 -10.30
CA ALA A 38 6.23 1.91 -11.18
C ALA A 38 7.32 0.90 -10.78
N GLY A 39 7.58 0.73 -9.48
CA GLY A 39 8.55 -0.25 -8.97
C GLY A 39 8.13 -1.69 -9.25
N LEU A 40 6.85 -2.03 -9.07
CA LEU A 40 6.29 -3.33 -9.46
C LEU A 40 6.36 -3.56 -10.97
N ALA A 41 6.00 -2.56 -11.79
CA ALA A 41 6.08 -2.66 -13.25
C ALA A 41 7.53 -2.87 -13.72
N LEU A 42 8.49 -2.18 -13.11
CA LEU A 42 9.92 -2.36 -13.38
C LEU A 42 10.40 -3.76 -12.96
N ALA A 43 9.90 -4.29 -11.85
CA ALA A 43 10.17 -5.66 -11.41
C ALA A 43 9.59 -6.71 -12.37
N ALA A 44 8.39 -6.48 -12.90
CA ALA A 44 7.77 -7.35 -13.89
C ALA A 44 8.50 -7.30 -15.24
N TRP A 45 8.93 -6.11 -15.69
CA TRP A 45 9.63 -5.95 -16.97
C TRP A 45 11.06 -6.50 -16.91
N ARG A 46 11.80 -6.25 -15.82
CA ARG A 46 13.21 -6.65 -15.66
C ARG A 46 13.46 -7.42 -14.36
N PRO A 47 12.96 -8.66 -14.21
CA PRO A 47 13.04 -9.41 -12.95
C PRO A 47 14.46 -9.56 -12.37
N THR A 48 15.47 -9.66 -13.25
CA THR A 48 16.88 -9.83 -12.87
C THR A 48 17.60 -8.53 -12.50
N GLY A 49 17.09 -7.36 -12.87
CA GLY A 49 17.70 -6.05 -12.56
C GLY A 49 17.01 -5.25 -11.45
N SER A 50 15.77 -5.61 -11.12
CA SER A 50 14.87 -4.71 -10.39
C SER A 50 14.65 -5.06 -8.92
N VAL A 51 15.42 -5.97 -8.34
CA VAL A 51 15.19 -6.41 -6.94
C VAL A 51 15.32 -5.26 -5.94
N GLY A 52 16.21 -4.29 -6.18
CA GLY A 52 16.26 -3.07 -5.36
C GLY A 52 14.97 -2.25 -5.43
N ALA A 53 14.41 -2.07 -6.62
CA ALA A 53 13.13 -1.37 -6.80
C ALA A 53 11.95 -2.12 -6.17
N LEU A 54 11.94 -3.46 -6.30
CA LEU A 54 10.95 -4.32 -5.65
C LEU A 54 11.05 -4.25 -4.12
N LEU A 55 12.26 -4.22 -3.57
CA LEU A 55 12.49 -4.07 -2.12
C LEU A 55 11.94 -2.74 -1.60
N VAL A 56 12.28 -1.62 -2.24
CA VAL A 56 11.78 -0.29 -1.82
C VAL A 56 10.26 -0.23 -1.92
N THR A 57 9.68 -0.78 -2.99
CA THR A 57 8.23 -0.89 -3.15
C THR A 57 7.60 -1.71 -2.02
N THR A 58 8.25 -2.83 -1.67
CA THR A 58 7.80 -3.69 -0.56
C THR A 58 7.82 -2.97 0.77
N ILE A 59 8.86 -2.18 1.05
CA ILE A 59 8.98 -1.43 2.31
C ILE A 59 7.77 -0.51 2.50
N PHE A 60 7.40 0.25 1.47
CA PHE A 60 6.22 1.11 1.56
C PHE A 60 4.93 0.29 1.65
N MET A 61 4.68 -0.64 0.72
CA MET A 61 3.41 -1.37 0.63
C MET A 61 3.15 -2.25 1.86
N ALA A 62 4.17 -2.98 2.33
CA ALA A 62 4.04 -3.82 3.51
C ALA A 62 4.02 -2.97 4.80
N GLY A 63 4.84 -1.93 4.89
CA GLY A 63 4.82 -1.02 6.05
C GLY A 63 3.48 -0.31 6.21
N HIS A 64 2.87 0.12 5.10
CA HIS A 64 1.54 0.71 5.10
C HIS A 64 0.47 -0.30 5.56
N ALA A 65 0.48 -1.52 5.01
CA ALA A 65 -0.41 -2.60 5.47
C ALA A 65 -0.25 -2.92 6.96
N VAL A 66 0.97 -2.88 7.50
CA VAL A 66 1.21 -3.07 8.94
C VAL A 66 0.51 -1.99 9.77
N GLY A 67 0.51 -0.72 9.33
CA GLY A 67 -0.23 0.35 10.01
C GLY A 67 -1.73 0.03 10.13
N HIS A 68 -2.32 -0.46 9.04
CA HIS A 68 -3.74 -0.86 9.03
C HIS A 68 -4.01 -2.06 9.93
N LEU A 69 -3.10 -3.04 9.96
CA LEU A 69 -3.20 -4.17 10.89
C LEU A 69 -3.08 -3.74 12.37
N VAL A 70 -2.30 -2.70 12.67
CA VAL A 70 -2.25 -2.11 14.02
C VAL A 70 -3.60 -1.49 14.38
N ASP A 71 -4.22 -0.73 13.47
CA ASP A 71 -5.55 -0.16 13.70
C ASP A 71 -6.60 -1.26 13.98
N ILE A 72 -6.55 -2.40 13.28
CA ILE A 72 -7.41 -3.57 13.59
C ILE A 72 -7.16 -4.07 15.01
N ALA A 73 -5.89 -4.26 15.36
CA ALA A 73 -5.48 -4.83 16.63
C ALA A 73 -5.86 -3.94 17.83
N GLU A 74 -5.85 -2.63 17.65
CA GLU A 74 -6.29 -1.64 18.64
C GLU A 74 -7.82 -1.53 18.75
N GLY A 75 -8.57 -2.30 17.96
CA GLY A 75 -10.03 -2.37 18.02
C GLY A 75 -10.74 -1.34 17.13
N CYS A 76 -10.00 -0.63 16.27
CA CYS A 76 -10.53 0.29 15.28
C CYS A 76 -11.05 -0.45 14.03
N ALA A 77 -11.80 -1.55 14.20
CA ALA A 77 -12.30 -2.36 13.08
C ALA A 77 -13.27 -1.61 12.15
N ALA A 78 -13.87 -0.51 12.63
CA ALA A 78 -14.66 0.39 11.78
C ALA A 78 -13.79 1.40 11.00
N ALA A 79 -12.59 1.73 11.52
CA ALA A 79 -11.62 2.56 10.82
C ALA A 79 -11.00 1.76 9.65
N PRO A 80 -10.07 2.33 8.86
CA PRO A 80 -9.47 1.69 7.71
C PRO A 80 -8.70 0.40 7.99
N GLY A 81 -8.86 -0.31 9.10
CA GLY A 81 -8.28 -1.65 9.28
C GLY A 81 -9.26 -2.80 9.01
N GLY A 82 -10.57 -2.63 9.25
CA GLY A 82 -11.46 -3.80 9.36
C GLY A 82 -12.38 -4.06 8.17
N THR A 83 -12.32 -3.26 7.11
CA THR A 83 -13.33 -3.29 6.03
C THR A 83 -12.83 -3.98 4.75
N PRO A 84 -13.73 -4.53 3.91
CA PRO A 84 -13.32 -5.16 2.66
C PRO A 84 -12.52 -4.22 1.74
N THR A 85 -12.87 -2.93 1.73
CA THR A 85 -12.14 -1.90 0.98
C THR A 85 -10.70 -1.78 1.44
N ASP A 86 -10.46 -1.84 2.76
CA ASP A 86 -9.11 -1.83 3.31
C ASP A 86 -8.32 -3.10 2.94
N TRP A 87 -8.92 -4.27 3.18
CA TRP A 87 -8.28 -5.54 2.89
C TRP A 87 -7.86 -5.64 1.41
N LEU A 88 -8.69 -5.18 0.49
CA LEU A 88 -8.40 -5.18 -0.95
C LEU A 88 -7.47 -4.04 -1.38
N GLY A 89 -7.58 -2.86 -0.76
CA GLY A 89 -6.85 -1.65 -1.16
C GLY A 89 -5.45 -1.53 -0.56
N VAL A 90 -5.21 -2.16 0.59
CA VAL A 90 -3.98 -1.96 1.38
C VAL A 90 -3.35 -3.29 1.81
N ILE A 91 -4.07 -4.13 2.56
CA ILE A 91 -3.48 -5.32 3.19
C ILE A 91 -3.08 -6.38 2.15
N LEU A 92 -3.97 -6.72 1.22
CA LEU A 92 -3.68 -7.71 0.17
C LEU A 92 -2.54 -7.25 -0.75
N PRO A 93 -2.52 -6.01 -1.29
CA PRO A 93 -1.39 -5.51 -2.07
C PRO A 93 -0.06 -5.55 -1.30
N GLY A 94 -0.06 -5.17 -0.02
CA GLY A 94 1.13 -5.20 0.84
C GLY A 94 1.68 -6.61 1.01
N THR A 95 0.81 -7.56 1.34
CA THR A 95 1.18 -8.98 1.56
C THR A 95 1.67 -9.66 0.28
N VAL A 96 1.00 -9.44 -0.85
CA VAL A 96 1.42 -9.98 -2.15
C VAL A 96 2.78 -9.42 -2.55
N THR A 97 2.99 -8.12 -2.40
CA THR A 97 4.26 -7.46 -2.74
C THR A 97 5.41 -8.01 -1.89
N ALA A 98 5.19 -8.21 -0.58
CA ALA A 98 6.16 -8.84 0.31
C ALA A 98 6.49 -10.27 -0.09
N GLY A 99 5.48 -11.08 -0.46
CA GLY A 99 5.66 -12.44 -0.96
C GLY A 99 6.52 -12.49 -2.23
N LEU A 100 6.23 -11.63 -3.21
CA LEU A 100 7.01 -11.52 -4.45
C LEU A 100 8.46 -11.11 -4.20
N CYS A 101 8.68 -10.18 -3.27
CA CYS A 101 10.02 -9.74 -2.89
C CYS A 101 10.81 -10.86 -2.22
N GLY A 102 10.22 -11.55 -1.24
CA GLY A 102 10.84 -12.70 -0.57
C GLY A 102 11.16 -13.83 -1.55
N TRP A 103 10.24 -14.12 -2.47
CA TRP A 103 10.44 -15.11 -3.53
C TRP A 103 11.61 -14.73 -4.44
N SER A 104 11.70 -13.46 -4.86
CA SER A 104 12.77 -12.95 -5.72
C SER A 104 14.16 -13.06 -5.06
N PHE A 105 14.25 -12.86 -3.74
CA PHE A 105 15.52 -13.05 -3.02
C PHE A 105 15.90 -14.53 -2.88
N ARG A 106 14.93 -15.42 -2.68
CA ARG A 106 15.19 -16.86 -2.55
C ARG A 106 15.76 -17.46 -3.83
N PHE A 107 15.24 -17.07 -4.99
CA PHE A 107 15.69 -17.59 -6.30
C PHE A 107 17.04 -17.04 -6.78
N ARG A 108 17.55 -15.96 -6.17
CA ARG A 108 18.90 -15.45 -6.46
C ARG A 108 19.99 -16.10 -5.61
N ARG A 109 19.61 -16.87 -4.57
CA ARG A 109 20.54 -17.58 -3.68
C ARG A 109 20.74 -19.06 -4.09
N ALA A 110 19.96 -19.57 -5.04
CA ALA A 110 20.07 -20.91 -5.62
C ALA A 110 20.83 -20.83 -6.95
#